data_AF-A0A829NMN0-F1
#
_entry.id   AF-A0A829NMN0-F1
#
_cell.length_a   1.000
_cell.length_b   1.000
_cell.length_c   1.000
_cell.angle_alpha   90.00
_cell.angle_beta   90.00
_cell.angle_gamma   90.00
#
_symmetry.space_group_name_H-M   'P 1'
#
loop_
_entity.id
_entity.type
_entity.pdbx_description
1 polymer ?
#
loop_
_entity_poly.entity_id
_entity_poly.type
_entity_poly.pdbx_seq_one_letter_code
_entity_poly.pdbx_strand_id
1 'polypeptide(L)'
;MNEVFKKVEEILEELRCEAEEREYFVQTEQAEKAAQELKKVNREYEKILIEMPEEYRIFLEKYMDIVDHANFQEQQRAYYQGIVDAIQILAGLKIIKENDKIKDWFTKKITEAN
;
A
#
# COMPACT_ATOMS: atom_id res chain seq x y z
N MET A 1 14.33 -11.83 -7.00
CA MET A 1 13.57 -12.19 -5.78
C MET A 1 13.39 -13.70 -5.74
N ASN A 2 13.73 -14.38 -4.64
CA ASN A 2 13.58 -15.84 -4.50
C ASN A 2 12.08 -16.21 -4.41
N GLU A 3 11.69 -17.41 -4.86
CA GLU A 3 10.31 -17.91 -4.83
C GLU A 3 9.63 -17.81 -3.46
N VAL A 4 10.37 -18.03 -2.37
CA VAL A 4 9.84 -17.88 -1.01
C VAL A 4 9.37 -16.44 -0.78
N PHE A 5 10.13 -15.45 -1.23
CA PHE A 5 9.76 -14.04 -1.08
C PHE A 5 8.56 -13.66 -1.95
N LYS A 6 8.45 -14.20 -3.17
CA LYS A 6 7.25 -14.02 -4.01
C LYS A 6 6.02 -14.61 -3.33
N LYS A 7 6.13 -15.81 -2.76
CA LYS A 7 5.01 -16.45 -2.06
C LYS A 7 4.59 -15.67 -0.81
N VAL A 8 5.57 -15.11 -0.09
CA VAL A 8 5.29 -14.24 1.06
C VAL A 8 4.63 -12.93 0.61
N GLU A 9 5.11 -12.31 -0.47
CA GLU A 9 4.50 -11.12 -1.07
C GLU A 9 3.04 -11.35 -1.47
N GLU A 10 2.76 -12.45 -2.18
CA GLU A 10 1.41 -12.87 -2.56
C GLU A 10 0.50 -13.05 -1.34
N ILE A 11 0.97 -13.78 -0.31
CA ILE A 11 0.17 -13.98 0.92
C ILE A 11 -0.10 -12.64 1.62
N LEU A 12 0.90 -11.75 1.70
CA LEU A 12 0.72 -10.45 2.33
C LEU A 12 -0.19 -9.53 1.52
N GLU A 13 -0.16 -9.63 0.19
CA GLU A 13 -1.11 -8.95 -0.70
C GLU A 13 -2.54 -9.43 -0.46
N GLU A 14 -2.75 -10.75 -0.47
CA GLU A 14 -4.03 -11.37 -0.14
C GLU A 14 -4.51 -10.89 1.23
N LEU A 15 -3.63 -10.95 2.24
CA LEU A 15 -3.98 -10.49 3.59
C LEU A 15 -4.30 -8.99 3.65
N ARG A 16 -3.70 -8.14 2.83
CA ARG A 16 -4.05 -6.71 2.80
C ARG A 16 -5.39 -6.47 2.09
N CYS A 17 -5.66 -7.22 1.04
CA CYS A 17 -6.85 -7.10 0.19
C CYS A 17 -8.07 -7.85 0.76
N GLU A 18 -7.88 -8.76 1.71
CA GLU A 18 -8.95 -9.41 2.46
C GLU A 18 -9.80 -8.36 3.20
N ALA A 19 -11.13 -8.53 3.09
CA ALA A 19 -12.14 -7.49 3.32
C ALA A 19 -12.15 -6.82 4.71
N GLU A 20 -12.85 -5.68 4.76
CA GLU A 20 -13.22 -4.91 5.96
C GLU A 20 -13.99 -5.73 7.03
N GLU A 21 -14.31 -7.00 6.75
CA GLU A 21 -14.94 -7.96 7.67
C GLU A 21 -13.98 -8.49 8.75
N ARG A 22 -12.70 -8.12 8.70
CA ARG A 22 -11.76 -8.42 9.78
C ARG A 22 -12.13 -7.64 11.04
N GLU A 23 -12.08 -8.34 12.17
CA GLU A 23 -12.31 -7.78 13.51
C GLU A 23 -11.45 -6.53 13.81
N TYR A 24 -10.28 -6.40 13.17
CA TYR A 24 -9.31 -5.33 13.40
C TYR A 24 -8.97 -4.52 12.13
N PHE A 25 -9.97 -4.11 11.35
CA PHE A 25 -9.78 -3.16 10.25
C PHE A 25 -9.51 -1.74 10.77
N VAL A 26 -8.37 -1.14 10.38
CA VAL A 26 -7.98 0.20 10.80
C VAL A 26 -8.45 1.23 9.77
N GLN A 27 -9.65 1.76 9.97
CA GLN A 27 -10.16 2.89 9.21
C GLN A 27 -9.91 4.19 9.99
N THR A 28 -9.13 5.10 9.42
CA THR A 28 -8.96 6.44 10.01
C THR A 28 -10.07 7.37 9.52
N GLU A 29 -10.43 8.37 10.33
CA GLU A 29 -11.39 9.40 9.91
C GLU A 29 -10.93 10.11 8.62
N GLN A 30 -9.62 10.30 8.44
CA GLN A 30 -9.06 10.91 7.23
C GLN A 30 -9.26 10.02 6.01
N ALA A 31 -9.02 8.71 6.13
CA ALA A 31 -9.25 7.76 5.04
C ALA A 31 -10.73 7.70 4.66
N GLU A 32 -11.63 7.72 5.65
CA GLU A 32 -13.07 7.74 5.40
C GLU A 32 -13.52 9.03 4.70
N LYS A 33 -13.06 10.20 5.16
CA LYS A 33 -13.36 11.49 4.53
C LYS A 33 -12.88 11.52 3.07
N ALA A 34 -11.65 11.07 2.82
CA ALA A 34 -11.10 11.00 1.47
C ALA A 34 -11.91 10.06 0.55
N ALA A 35 -12.31 8.89 1.05
CA ALA A 35 -13.15 7.95 0.29
C ALA A 35 -14.55 8.54 -0.01
N GLN A 36 -15.15 9.26 0.94
CA GLN A 36 -16.42 9.93 0.73
C GLN A 36 -16.32 11.08 -0.28
N GLU A 37 -15.25 11.88 -0.25
CA GLU A 37 -15.00 12.93 -1.22
C GLU A 37 -14.81 12.36 -2.63
N LEU A 38 -13.99 11.32 -2.78
CA LEU A 38 -13.81 10.62 -4.05
C LEU A 38 -15.14 10.09 -4.60
N LYS A 39 -15.96 9.45 -3.76
CA LYS A 39 -17.27 8.91 -4.17
C LYS A 39 -18.23 9.99 -4.67
N LYS A 40 -18.16 11.21 -4.12
CA LYS A 40 -19.00 12.33 -4.57
C LYS A 40 -18.63 12.79 -5.97
N VAL A 41 -17.33 12.94 -6.25
CA VAL A 41 -16.85 13.44 -7.55
C VAL A 41 -16.85 12.36 -8.64
N ASN A 42 -16.79 11.08 -8.28
CA ASN A 42 -16.69 9.99 -9.27
C ASN A 42 -17.86 9.94 -10.27
N ARG A 43 -19.08 10.28 -9.82
CA ARG A 43 -20.26 10.31 -10.69
C ARG A 43 -20.19 11.38 -11.77
N GLU A 44 -19.55 12.51 -11.46
CA GLU A 44 -19.40 13.62 -12.39
C GLU A 44 -18.22 13.37 -13.33
N TYR A 45 -17.14 12.80 -12.77
CA TYR A 45 -16.00 12.26 -13.51
C TYR A 45 -16.43 11.27 -14.61
N GLU A 46 -17.23 10.25 -14.28
CA GLU A 46 -17.71 9.24 -15.24
C GLU A 46 -18.53 9.85 -16.38
N LYS A 47 -19.36 10.87 -16.10
CA LYS A 47 -20.12 11.58 -17.14
C LYS A 47 -19.22 12.32 -18.11
N ILE A 48 -18.25 13.07 -17.57
CA ILE A 48 -17.28 13.82 -18.38
C ILE A 48 -16.47 12.86 -19.27
N LEU A 49 -16.10 11.68 -18.74
CA LEU A 49 -15.36 10.68 -19.48
C LEU A 49 -16.14 10.14 -20.70
N ILE A 50 -17.46 9.95 -20.57
CA ILE A 50 -18.33 9.49 -21.67
C ILE A 50 -18.49 10.56 -22.76
N GLU A 51 -18.57 11.83 -22.38
CA GLU A 51 -18.73 12.96 -23.31
C GLU A 51 -17.41 13.40 -23.97
N MET A 52 -16.28 12.89 -23.48
CA MET A 52 -14.94 13.23 -23.95
C MET A 52 -14.66 12.66 -25.35
N PRO A 53 -13.94 13.39 -26.23
CA PRO A 53 -13.49 12.84 -27.50
C PRO A 53 -12.61 11.59 -27.29
N GLU A 54 -12.77 10.61 -28.18
CA GLU A 54 -12.15 9.28 -28.06
C GLU A 54 -10.64 9.31 -27.79
N GLU A 55 -9.91 10.16 -28.51
CA GLU A 55 -8.45 10.28 -28.41
C GLU A 55 -8.01 10.66 -26.98
N TYR A 56 -8.70 11.63 -26.37
CA TYR A 56 -8.42 12.07 -25.00
C TYR A 56 -8.92 11.07 -23.97
N ARG A 57 -10.05 10.40 -24.24
CA ARG A 57 -10.61 9.37 -23.37
C ARG A 57 -9.66 8.19 -23.21
N ILE A 58 -9.15 7.64 -24.32
CA ILE A 58 -8.19 6.52 -24.31
C ILE A 58 -6.92 6.90 -23.53
N PHE A 59 -6.41 8.11 -23.73
CA PHE A 59 -5.25 8.59 -23.00
C PHE A 59 -5.54 8.69 -21.50
N LEU A 60 -6.69 9.25 -21.11
CA LEU A 60 -7.04 9.47 -19.72
C LEU A 60 -7.31 8.15 -18.99
N GLU A 61 -8.01 7.19 -19.62
CA GLU A 61 -8.21 5.84 -19.09
C GLU A 61 -6.87 5.15 -18.82
N LYS A 62 -5.96 5.17 -19.80
CA LYS A 62 -4.62 4.62 -19.62
C LYS A 62 -3.84 5.31 -18.50
N TYR A 63 -3.97 6.64 -18.38
CA TYR A 63 -3.33 7.39 -17.31
C TYR A 63 -3.88 6.98 -15.94
N MET A 64 -5.20 6.85 -15.80
CA MET A 64 -5.84 6.40 -14.56
C MET A 64 -5.39 5.00 -14.18
N ASP A 65 -5.37 4.04 -15.12
CA ASP A 65 -4.92 2.68 -14.85
C ASP A 65 -3.48 2.68 -14.28
N ILE A 66 -2.61 3.54 -14.81
CA ILE A 66 -1.23 3.70 -14.31
C ILE A 66 -1.22 4.33 -12.92
N VAL A 67 -2.02 5.36 -12.67
CA VAL A 67 -2.12 6.03 -11.36
C VAL A 67 -2.66 5.08 -10.30
N ASP A 68 -3.72 4.33 -10.60
CA ASP A 68 -4.32 3.35 -9.69
C ASP A 68 -3.32 2.24 -9.38
N HIS A 69 -2.61 1.74 -10.39
CA HIS A 69 -1.55 0.76 -10.18
C HIS A 69 -0.41 1.31 -9.30
N ALA A 70 0.06 2.53 -9.55
CA ALA A 70 1.09 3.16 -8.73
C ALA A 70 0.64 3.36 -7.28
N ASN A 71 -0.61 3.80 -7.08
CA ASN A 71 -1.20 3.96 -5.76
C ASN A 71 -1.29 2.62 -5.01
N PHE A 72 -1.70 1.54 -5.69
CA PHE A 72 -1.74 0.20 -5.12
C PHE A 72 -0.35 -0.28 -4.66
N GLN A 73 0.70 -0.02 -5.47
CA GLN A 73 2.08 -0.37 -5.13
C GLN A 73 2.60 0.44 -3.93
N GLU A 74 2.28 1.74 -3.85
CA GLU A 74 2.65 2.54 -2.67
C GLU A 74 1.92 2.08 -1.40
N GLN A 75 0.64 1.69 -1.52
CA GLN A 75 -0.09 1.06 -0.41
C GLN A 75 0.57 -0.25 0.02
N GLN A 76 1.10 -1.06 -0.91
CA GLN A 76 1.78 -2.32 -0.57
C GLN A 76 3.08 -2.03 0.17
N ARG A 77 3.85 -1.09 -0.34
CA ARG A 77 5.08 -0.62 0.29
C ARG A 77 4.81 -0.12 1.72
N ALA A 78 3.77 0.69 1.92
CA ALA A 78 3.39 1.20 3.24
C ALA A 78 2.97 0.06 4.19
N TYR A 79 2.21 -0.92 3.69
CA TYR A 79 1.81 -2.10 4.46
C TYR A 79 3.03 -2.91 4.93
N TYR A 80 3.98 -3.20 4.03
CA TYR A 80 5.22 -3.89 4.37
C TYR A 80 6.07 -3.08 5.35
N GLN A 81 6.17 -1.76 5.16
CA GLN A 81 6.90 -0.89 6.07
C GLN A 81 6.27 -0.91 7.47
N GLY A 82 4.95 -0.90 7.60
CA GLY A 82 4.27 -1.04 8.89
C GLY A 82 4.62 -2.34 9.62
N ILE A 83 4.77 -3.45 8.90
CA ILE A 83 5.24 -4.72 9.47
C ILE A 83 6.69 -4.61 9.94
N VAL A 84 7.57 -3.99 9.14
CA VAL A 84 8.97 -3.73 9.51
C VAL A 84 9.06 -2.89 10.79
N ASP A 85 8.29 -1.80 10.85
CA ASP A 85 8.27 -0.87 11.98
C ASP A 85 7.76 -1.57 13.24
N ALA A 86 6.73 -2.41 13.13
CA ALA A 86 6.24 -3.22 14.25
C ALA A 86 7.33 -4.16 14.81
N ILE A 87 8.09 -4.84 13.94
CA ILE A 87 9.21 -5.70 14.36
C ILE A 87 10.30 -4.85 15.05
N GLN A 88 10.61 -3.66 14.53
CA GLN A 88 11.57 -2.74 15.13
C GLN A 88 11.14 -2.31 16.54
N ILE A 89 9.87 -1.95 16.73
CA ILE A 89 9.30 -1.59 18.02
C ILE A 89 9.43 -2.76 19.01
N LEU A 90 9.03 -3.97 18.61
CA LEU A 90 9.11 -5.16 19.46
C LEU A 90 10.55 -5.52 19.84
N ALA A 91 11.50 -5.35 18.91
CA ALA A 91 12.93 -5.55 19.16
C ALA A 91 13.47 -4.51 20.14
N GLY A 92 13.17 -3.22 19.94
CA GLY A 92 13.58 -2.13 20.82
C GLY A 92 13.04 -2.26 22.24
N LEU A 93 11.82 -2.80 22.39
CA LEU A 93 11.21 -3.14 23.67
C LEU A 93 11.75 -4.46 24.29
N LYS A 94 12.65 -5.16 23.60
CA LYS A 94 13.22 -6.47 23.99
C LYS A 94 12.17 -7.56 24.19
N ILE A 95 11.01 -7.45 23.52
CA ILE A 95 9.95 -8.47 23.54
C ILE A 95 10.36 -9.66 22.66
N ILE A 96 10.96 -9.38 21.51
CA ILE A 96 11.55 -10.41 20.64
C ILE A 96 13.05 -10.46 20.84
N LYS A 97 13.63 -11.67 20.77
CA LYS A 97 15.09 -11.83 20.85
C LYS A 97 15.74 -11.17 19.65
N GLU A 98 16.56 -10.16 19.92
CA GLU A 98 17.48 -9.63 18.94
C GLU A 98 18.40 -10.77 18.45
N ASN A 99 18.49 -10.96 17.14
CA ASN A 99 19.54 -11.76 16.53
C ASN A 99 20.37 -10.87 15.60
N ASP A 100 21.59 -11.30 15.28
CA ASP A 100 22.51 -10.50 14.48
C ASP A 100 21.98 -10.20 13.07
N LYS A 101 21.12 -11.08 12.52
CA LYS A 101 20.46 -10.86 11.22
C LYS A 101 19.45 -9.71 11.25
N ILE A 102 18.70 -9.57 12.34
CA ILE A 102 17.74 -8.49 12.57
C ILE A 102 18.51 -7.18 12.78
N LYS A 103 19.61 -7.20 13.54
CA LYS A 103 20.50 -6.04 13.73
C LYS A 103 21.15 -5.56 12.43
N ASP A 104 21.68 -6.48 11.63
CA ASP A 104 22.27 -6.18 10.32
C ASP A 104 21.24 -5.57 9.37
N TRP A 105 20.00 -6.05 9.41
CA TRP A 105 18.91 -5.52 8.60
C TRP A 105 18.51 -4.10 8.99
N PHE A 106 18.55 -3.77 10.30
CA PHE A 106 18.27 -2.43 10.80
C PHE A 106 19.40 -1.43 10.57
N THR A 107 20.65 -1.89 10.52
CA THR A 107 21.83 -1.01 10.37
C THR A 107 22.24 -0.77 8.92
N LYS A 108 22.04 -1.74 8.01
CA LYS A 108 22.43 -1.58 6.58
C LYS A 108 21.68 -0.48 5.84
N LYS A 109 20.43 -0.15 6.20
CA LYS A 109 19.65 0.88 5.50
C LYS A 109 19.98 2.32 5.91
N ILE A 110 20.70 2.55 7.01
CA ILE A 110 21.10 3.91 7.42
C ILE A 110 22.31 4.39 6.61
N THR A 111 23.14 3.48 6.10
CA THR A 111 24.39 3.82 5.40
C THR A 111 24.24 4.02 3.89
N GLU A 112 23.16 3.54 3.27
CA GLU A 112 22.92 3.65 1.82
C GLU A 112 22.06 4.89 1.44
N ALA A 113 21.69 5.72 2.41
CA ALA A 113 20.88 6.92 2.23
C ALA A 113 21.65 8.25 2.41
N ASN A 114 23.00 8.21 2.48
CA ASN A 114 23.87 9.39 2.51
C ASN A 114 24.76 9.48 1.26
#